data_AF-A0A4Y2EQL1-F1
#
_entry.id   AF-A0A4Y2EQL1-F1
#
_cell.length_a   1.000
_cell.length_b   1.000
_cell.length_c   1.000
_cell.angle_alpha   90.00
_cell.angle_beta   90.00
_cell.angle_gamma   90.00
#
_symmetry.space_group_name_H-M   'P 1'
#
loop_
_entity.id
_entity.type
_entity.pdbx_description
1 polymer ?
#
loop_
_entity_poly.entity_id
_entity_poly.type
_entity_poly.pdbx_seq_one_letter_code
_entity_poly.pdbx_strand_id
1 'polypeptide(L)'
;MTKERKARWLARQSQESLDRIRAVDAAAYRRRIEAETPAQSQARRERYAEAHHLVRDRQSQRIRDEAIHFIEAQVEAHSCGPMNIIFQFHKSKNFAAERPSDGKFTSCCRKGKIKLEKPSDALSNDFLYPNFFLDLLSNPNNPDYKDLTITSTHTIVLFLSHRWERK
;
A
#
# COMPACT_ATOMS: atom_id res chain seq x y z
N MET A 1 -15.84 17.32 33.47
CA MET A 1 -16.76 16.85 34.55
C MET A 1 -17.79 15.80 34.10
N THR A 2 -18.33 15.81 32.88
CA THR A 2 -19.43 14.90 32.43
C THR A 2 -18.97 13.49 32.02
N LYS A 3 -17.80 13.33 31.38
CA LYS A 3 -17.30 12.02 30.90
C LYS A 3 -16.96 11.06 32.03
N GLU A 4 -16.26 11.52 33.07
CA GLU A 4 -15.88 10.70 34.22
C GLU A 4 -17.07 10.28 35.08
N ARG A 5 -18.08 11.14 35.21
CA ARG A 5 -19.33 10.80 35.91
C ARG A 5 -20.08 9.69 35.17
N LYS A 6 -20.13 9.76 33.83
CA LYS A 6 -20.73 8.71 33.00
C LYS A 6 -19.94 7.40 33.07
N ALA A 7 -18.62 7.46 33.05
CA ALA A 7 -17.77 6.28 33.19
C ALA A 7 -17.99 5.57 34.54
N ARG A 8 -18.02 6.33 35.64
CA ARG A 8 -18.32 5.79 36.98
C ARG A 8 -19.73 5.21 37.09
N TRP A 9 -20.72 5.81 36.43
CA TRP A 9 -22.08 5.27 36.39
C TRP A 9 -22.16 3.96 35.59
N LEU A 10 -21.53 3.89 34.42
CA LEU A 10 -21.45 2.70 33.59
C LEU A 10 -20.74 1.55 34.31
N ALA A 11 -19.64 1.85 35.02
CA ALA A 11 -18.89 0.86 35.79
C ALA A 11 -19.67 0.25 36.97
N ARG A 12 -20.76 0.89 37.41
CA ARG A 12 -21.66 0.38 38.46
C ARG A 12 -22.83 -0.43 37.92
N GLN A 13 -23.02 -0.50 36.61
CA GLN A 13 -24.12 -1.24 36.00
C GLN A 13 -23.77 -2.72 35.87
N SER A 14 -24.77 -3.58 36.05
CA SER A 14 -24.66 -4.99 35.64
C SER A 14 -24.58 -5.10 34.13
N GLN A 15 -24.00 -6.20 33.64
CA GLN A 15 -23.93 -6.47 32.20
C GLN A 15 -25.33 -6.48 31.56
N GLU A 16 -26.32 -7.07 32.24
CA GLU A 16 -27.71 -7.10 31.78
C GLU A 16 -28.33 -5.68 31.65
N SER A 17 -28.03 -4.78 32.60
CA SER A 17 -28.47 -3.38 32.52
C SER A 17 -27.84 -2.68 31.32
N LEU A 18 -26.54 -2.90 31.09
CA LEU A 18 -25.83 -2.34 29.93
C LEU A 18 -26.41 -2.85 28.61
N ASP A 19 -26.75 -4.14 28.54
CA ASP A 19 -27.30 -4.74 27.32
C ASP A 19 -28.72 -4.24 27.03
N ARG A 20 -29.54 -4.01 28.06
CA ARG A 20 -30.84 -3.34 27.91
C ARG A 20 -30.68 -1.91 27.39
N ILE A 21 -29.72 -1.14 27.91
CA ILE A 21 -29.44 0.22 27.43
C ILE A 21 -29.01 0.18 25.95
N ARG A 22 -28.07 -0.71 25.58
CA ARG A 22 -27.63 -0.88 24.19
C ARG A 22 -28.78 -1.27 23.26
N ALA A 23 -29.68 -2.15 23.69
CA ALA A 23 -30.82 -2.58 22.91
C ALA A 23 -31.81 -1.42 22.66
N VAL A 24 -32.07 -0.60 23.70
CA VAL A 24 -32.90 0.60 23.58
C VAL A 24 -32.26 1.63 22.65
N ASP A 25 -30.97 1.90 22.81
CA ASP A 25 -30.22 2.85 21.98
C ASP A 25 -30.19 2.39 20.51
N ALA A 26 -29.99 1.09 20.26
CA ALA A 26 -30.02 0.52 18.91
C ALA A 26 -31.42 0.61 18.29
N ALA A 27 -32.49 0.38 19.06
CA ALA A 27 -33.86 0.55 18.59
C ALA A 27 -34.19 2.02 18.27
N ALA A 28 -33.78 2.95 19.12
CA ALA A 28 -33.95 4.38 18.89
C ALA A 28 -33.16 4.86 17.66
N TYR A 29 -31.94 4.37 17.50
CA TYR A 29 -31.12 4.65 16.32
C TYR A 29 -31.81 4.18 15.04
N ARG A 30 -32.28 2.93 14.99
CA ARG A 30 -33.01 2.37 13.83
C ARG A 30 -34.22 3.22 13.44
N ARG A 31 -35.08 3.56 14.40
CA ARG A 31 -36.24 4.42 14.15
C ARG A 31 -35.85 5.78 13.55
N ARG A 32 -34.74 6.36 14.02
CA ARG A 32 -34.22 7.62 13.47
C ARG A 32 -33.76 7.45 12.02
N ILE A 33 -33.05 6.38 11.70
CA ILE A 33 -32.59 6.12 10.32
C ILE A 33 -33.77 5.90 9.38
N GLU A 34 -34.79 5.16 9.80
CA GLU A 34 -35.98 4.88 9.01
C GLU A 34 -36.82 6.13 8.75
N ALA A 35 -36.85 7.08 9.69
CA ALA A 35 -37.57 8.34 9.56
C ALA A 35 -36.79 9.45 8.83
N GLU A 36 -35.52 9.22 8.45
CA GLU A 36 -34.73 10.24 7.75
C GLU A 36 -35.21 10.45 6.31
N THR A 37 -35.26 11.71 5.90
CA THR A 37 -35.47 12.05 4.50
C THR A 37 -34.24 11.69 3.66
N PRO A 38 -34.37 11.50 2.33
CA PRO A 38 -33.22 11.22 1.46
C PRO A 38 -32.09 12.24 1.60
N ALA A 39 -32.41 13.53 1.71
CA ALA A 39 -31.43 14.60 1.90
C ALA A 39 -30.69 14.49 3.24
N GLN A 40 -31.39 14.15 4.33
CA GLN A 40 -30.78 13.94 5.65
C GLN A 40 -29.87 12.71 5.67
N SER A 41 -30.30 11.63 5.03
CA SER A 41 -29.51 10.41 4.89
C SER A 41 -28.22 10.65 4.11
N GLN A 42 -28.30 11.43 3.03
CA GLN A 42 -27.13 11.83 2.24
C GLN A 42 -26.16 12.69 3.06
N ALA A 43 -26.65 13.77 3.71
CA ALA A 43 -25.83 14.63 4.55
C ALA A 43 -25.19 13.88 5.74
N ARG A 44 -25.84 12.84 6.25
CA ARG A 44 -25.25 11.96 7.28
C ARG A 44 -24.13 11.09 6.69
N ARG A 45 -24.33 10.50 5.50
CA ARG A 45 -23.31 9.69 4.82
C ARG A 45 -22.07 10.51 4.49
N GLU A 46 -22.25 11.73 4.00
CA GLU A 46 -21.16 12.66 3.67
C GLU A 46 -20.34 13.01 4.92
N ARG A 47 -21.01 13.36 6.04
CA ARG A 47 -20.34 13.61 7.31
C ARG A 47 -19.54 12.41 7.82
N TYR A 48 -20.07 11.19 7.67
CA TYR A 48 -19.32 9.99 8.04
C TYR A 48 -18.13 9.75 7.11
N ALA A 49 -18.30 9.93 5.80
CA ALA A 49 -17.22 9.80 4.83
C ALA A 49 -16.08 10.79 5.12
N GLU A 50 -16.40 12.05 5.39
CA GLU A 50 -15.45 13.09 5.76
C GLU A 50 -14.72 12.75 7.07
N ALA A 51 -15.45 12.34 8.11
CA ALA A 51 -14.82 11.93 9.37
C ALA A 51 -13.88 10.74 9.20
N HIS A 52 -14.27 9.75 8.38
CA HIS A 52 -13.42 8.62 8.04
C HIS A 52 -12.17 9.05 7.25
N HIS A 53 -12.32 9.99 6.32
CA HIS A 53 -11.21 10.56 5.56
C HIS A 53 -10.20 11.21 6.51
N LEU A 54 -10.66 12.07 7.41
CA LEU A 54 -9.80 12.77 8.38
C LEU A 54 -9.04 11.81 9.31
N VAL A 55 -9.68 10.72 9.76
CA VAL A 55 -9.02 9.71 10.60
C VAL A 55 -7.91 9.00 9.82
N ARG A 56 -8.19 8.62 8.56
CA ARG A 56 -7.18 8.01 7.69
C ARG A 56 -6.04 8.95 7.40
N ASP A 57 -6.32 10.21 7.07
CA ASP A 57 -5.29 11.21 6.79
C ASP A 57 -4.38 11.42 7.99
N ARG A 58 -4.94 11.52 9.19
CA ARG A 58 -4.16 11.61 10.44
C ARG A 58 -3.31 10.38 10.68
N GLN A 59 -3.84 9.19 10.41
CA GLN A 59 -3.08 7.95 10.53
C GLN A 59 -1.92 7.92 9.53
N SER A 60 -2.18 8.23 8.27
CA SER A 60 -1.16 8.34 7.23
C SER A 60 -0.12 9.40 7.56
N GLN A 61 -0.53 10.52 8.15
CA GLN A 61 0.40 11.57 8.60
C GLN A 61 1.31 11.05 9.71
N ARG A 62 0.76 10.38 10.73
CA ARG A 62 1.56 9.77 11.80
C ARG A 62 2.58 8.77 11.26
N ILE A 63 2.18 7.94 10.29
CA ILE A 63 3.09 6.98 9.64
C ILE A 63 4.20 7.72 8.88
N ARG A 64 3.87 8.79 8.16
CA ARG A 64 4.87 9.62 7.47
C ARG A 64 5.84 10.25 8.46
N ASP A 65 5.32 10.86 9.52
CA ASP A 65 6.13 11.53 10.54
C ASP A 65 7.07 10.53 11.25
N GLU A 66 6.63 9.30 11.48
CA GLU A 66 7.45 8.20 12.00
C GLU A 66 8.48 7.67 10.98
N ALA A 67 8.12 7.61 9.70
CA ALA A 67 8.99 7.14 8.62
C ALA A 67 10.11 8.13 8.24
N ILE A 68 10.03 9.40 8.65
CA ILE A 68 11.08 10.42 8.40
C ILE A 68 12.42 10.06 9.04
N HIS A 69 12.48 9.10 9.96
CA HIS A 69 13.73 8.61 10.56
C HIS A 69 14.36 7.40 9.84
N PHE A 70 13.89 7.02 8.65
CA PHE A 70 14.52 5.97 7.87
C PHE A 70 15.82 6.45 7.23
N ILE A 71 16.96 6.03 7.79
CA ILE A 71 18.28 6.29 7.23
C ILE A 71 18.65 5.08 6.37
N GLU A 72 18.56 5.25 5.06
CA GLU A 72 18.84 4.20 4.07
C GLU A 72 20.24 3.58 4.24
N ALA A 73 21.24 4.38 4.62
CA ALA A 73 22.60 3.91 4.89
C ALA A 73 22.72 2.96 6.10
N GLN A 74 21.70 2.87 6.96
CA GLN A 74 21.67 1.95 8.10
C GLN A 74 20.99 0.61 7.76
N VAL A 75 20.39 0.48 6.57
CA VAL A 75 19.79 -0.77 6.14
C VAL A 75 20.87 -1.66 5.54
N GLU A 76 21.02 -2.84 6.11
CA GLU A 76 21.90 -3.87 5.56
C GLU A 76 21.41 -4.25 4.16
N ALA A 77 22.29 -4.08 3.16
CA ALA A 77 21.97 -4.41 1.79
C ALA A 77 21.75 -5.93 1.65
N HIS A 78 20.53 -6.33 1.35
CA HIS A 78 20.21 -7.71 1.04
C HIS A 78 20.52 -8.00 -0.44
N SER A 79 21.51 -8.84 -0.71
CA SER A 79 21.76 -9.33 -2.06
C SER A 79 20.88 -10.53 -2.37
N CYS A 80 20.07 -10.42 -3.42
CA CYS A 80 19.30 -11.55 -3.97
C CYS A 80 20.14 -12.47 -4.87
N GLY A 81 21.45 -12.21 -4.98
CA GLY A 81 22.36 -12.87 -5.91
C GLY A 81 22.15 -12.46 -7.38
N PRO A 82 22.78 -13.16 -8.33
CA PRO A 82 22.65 -12.83 -9.75
C PRO A 82 21.26 -13.15 -10.31
N MET A 83 20.74 -12.28 -11.19
CA MET A 83 19.44 -12.47 -11.87
C MET A 83 19.56 -13.43 -13.07
N ASN A 84 19.91 -14.68 -12.82
CA ASN A 84 20.24 -15.67 -13.85
C ASN A 84 19.28 -16.86 -13.93
N ILE A 85 18.27 -16.94 -13.05
CA ILE A 85 17.32 -18.06 -13.04
C ILE A 85 16.21 -17.80 -14.07
N ILE A 86 16.12 -18.64 -15.09
CA ILE A 86 15.10 -18.52 -16.13
C ILE A 86 13.85 -19.31 -15.72
N PHE A 87 12.70 -18.62 -15.66
CA PHE A 87 11.44 -19.28 -15.39
C PHE A 87 11.00 -20.14 -16.58
N GLN A 88 10.61 -21.39 -16.32
CA GLN A 88 10.37 -22.39 -17.37
C GLN A 88 9.26 -21.98 -18.36
N PHE A 89 8.15 -21.43 -17.84
CA PHE A 89 6.95 -21.15 -18.63
C PHE A 89 7.02 -19.84 -19.42
N HIS A 90 7.53 -18.75 -18.82
CA HIS A 90 7.50 -17.41 -19.43
C HIS A 90 8.90 -16.87 -19.76
N LYS A 91 9.96 -17.66 -19.56
CA LYS A 91 11.36 -17.32 -19.86
C LYS A 91 11.87 -16.02 -19.20
N SER A 92 11.17 -15.51 -18.21
CA SER A 92 11.59 -14.37 -17.41
C SER A 92 12.84 -14.71 -16.60
N LYS A 93 13.76 -13.75 -16.45
CA LYS A 93 14.91 -13.87 -15.55
C LYS A 93 14.51 -13.49 -14.12
N ASN A 94 14.95 -14.29 -13.16
CA ASN A 94 14.64 -14.20 -11.74
C ASN A 94 15.91 -14.34 -10.91
N PHE A 95 15.85 -13.81 -9.69
CA PHE A 95 16.89 -14.00 -8.68
C PHE A 95 16.77 -15.40 -8.05
N ALA A 96 17.91 -16.02 -7.73
CA ALA A 96 17.93 -17.32 -7.08
C ALA A 96 17.38 -17.27 -5.65
N ALA A 97 17.65 -16.17 -4.92
CA ALA A 97 17.17 -15.99 -3.55
C ALA A 97 15.63 -15.82 -3.44
N GLU A 98 14.97 -15.38 -4.52
CA GLU A 98 13.51 -15.26 -4.59
C GLU A 98 12.80 -16.60 -4.85
N ARG A 99 13.56 -17.69 -5.05
CA ARG A 99 12.98 -19.00 -5.33
C ARG A 99 12.31 -19.53 -4.06
N PRO A 100 11.01 -19.91 -4.09
CA PRO A 100 10.38 -20.51 -2.93
C PRO A 100 11.04 -21.85 -2.58
N SER A 101 10.88 -22.30 -1.33
CA SER A 101 11.50 -23.53 -0.81
C SER A 101 11.11 -24.80 -1.57
N ASP A 102 9.94 -24.79 -2.22
CA ASP A 102 9.46 -25.85 -3.10
C ASP A 102 10.22 -25.93 -4.45
N GLY A 103 11.16 -25.01 -4.68
CA GLY A 103 11.95 -24.91 -5.89
C GLY A 103 11.13 -24.53 -7.12
N LYS A 104 9.86 -24.13 -6.99
CA LYS A 104 8.96 -23.85 -8.11
C LYS A 104 8.46 -22.43 -8.02
N PHE A 105 8.73 -21.62 -9.05
CA PHE A 105 8.06 -20.34 -9.20
C PHE A 105 6.61 -20.60 -9.62
N THR A 106 5.71 -20.83 -8.66
CA THR A 106 4.30 -21.12 -8.95
C THR A 106 3.53 -19.91 -9.48
N SER A 107 4.09 -18.70 -9.35
CA SER A 107 3.37 -17.45 -9.67
C SER A 107 4.23 -16.29 -10.17
N CYS A 108 5.23 -16.55 -11.04
CA CYS A 108 5.92 -15.45 -11.75
C CYS A 108 4.92 -14.47 -12.41
N CYS A 109 3.74 -14.95 -12.82
CA CYS A 109 2.79 -14.23 -13.67
C CYS A 109 1.68 -13.47 -12.92
N ARG A 110 1.68 -13.44 -11.57
CA ARG A 110 0.77 -12.54 -10.82
C ARG A 110 1.33 -11.13 -10.65
N LYS A 111 2.64 -10.92 -10.84
CA LYS A 111 3.19 -9.59 -11.13
C LYS A 111 2.76 -9.25 -12.56
N GLY A 112 1.73 -8.43 -12.70
CA GLY A 112 1.12 -8.09 -13.99
C GLY A 112 2.15 -7.54 -14.98
N LYS A 113 1.90 -7.75 -16.27
CA LYS A 113 2.63 -7.04 -17.33
C LYS A 113 2.17 -5.59 -17.30
N ILE A 114 3.01 -4.69 -16.79
CA ILE A 114 2.72 -3.26 -16.87
C ILE A 114 3.28 -2.75 -18.20
N LYS A 115 2.39 -2.30 -19.09
CA LYS A 115 2.78 -1.39 -20.17
C LYS A 115 3.07 -0.06 -19.49
N LEU A 116 4.35 0.31 -19.37
CA LEU A 116 4.66 1.67 -19.00
C LEU A 116 4.28 2.58 -20.16
N GLU A 117 3.31 3.46 -19.92
CA GLU A 117 3.10 4.62 -20.77
C GLU A 117 4.39 5.43 -20.79
N LYS A 118 4.74 5.99 -21.94
CA LYS A 118 5.91 6.85 -22.01
C LYS A 118 5.67 8.02 -21.06
N PRO A 119 6.64 8.34 -20.18
CA PRO A 119 6.52 9.56 -19.39
C PRO A 119 6.30 10.71 -20.36
N SER A 120 5.32 11.57 -20.11
CA SER A 120 5.04 12.74 -20.94
C SER A 120 5.00 13.99 -20.07
N ASP A 121 5.39 15.13 -20.63
CA ASP A 121 5.35 16.42 -19.92
C ASP A 121 3.92 16.95 -19.79
N ALA A 122 3.76 18.10 -19.10
CA ALA A 122 2.47 18.77 -18.96
C ALA A 122 1.86 19.24 -20.31
N LEU A 123 2.61 19.15 -21.40
CA LEU A 123 2.22 19.47 -22.77
C LEU A 123 2.02 18.20 -23.62
N SER A 124 2.00 17.01 -23.00
CA SER A 124 1.83 15.69 -23.65
C SER A 124 2.97 15.30 -24.61
N ASN A 125 4.16 15.88 -24.48
CA ASN A 125 5.33 15.43 -25.23
C ASN A 125 5.94 14.18 -24.59
N ASP A 126 6.12 13.12 -25.37
CA ASP A 126 6.80 11.90 -24.94
C ASP A 126 8.25 12.21 -24.50
N PHE A 127 8.56 12.00 -23.22
CA PHE A 127 9.93 11.86 -22.76
C PHE A 127 10.51 10.54 -23.23
N LEU A 128 11.74 10.60 -23.75
CA LEU A 128 12.58 9.41 -23.83
C LEU A 128 12.86 8.93 -22.40
N TYR A 129 12.82 7.61 -22.19
CA TYR A 129 13.28 7.06 -20.92
C TYR A 129 14.67 7.61 -20.60
N PRO A 130 14.89 8.12 -19.38
CA PRO A 130 16.20 8.63 -18.99
C PRO A 130 17.29 7.64 -19.38
N ASN A 131 18.37 8.14 -19.98
CA ASN A 131 19.43 7.30 -20.55
C ASN A 131 20.00 6.29 -19.54
N PHE A 132 19.96 6.59 -18.24
CA PHE A 132 20.38 5.65 -17.19
C PHE A 132 19.51 4.39 -17.12
N PHE A 133 18.19 4.47 -17.37
CA PHE A 133 17.33 3.28 -17.44
C PHE A 133 17.66 2.45 -18.67
N LEU A 134 17.92 3.09 -19.82
CA LEU A 134 18.29 2.38 -21.03
C LEU A 134 19.64 1.67 -20.87
N ASP A 135 20.62 2.34 -20.24
CA ASP A 135 21.93 1.77 -19.95
C ASP A 135 21.84 0.62 -18.94
N LEU A 136 21.10 0.78 -17.84
CA LEU A 136 20.82 -0.28 -16.87
C LEU A 136 20.18 -1.53 -17.50
N LEU A 137 19.27 -1.34 -18.47
CA LEU A 137 18.53 -2.43 -19.12
C LEU A 137 19.26 -3.06 -20.31
N SER A 138 20.21 -2.35 -20.92
CA SER A 138 20.80 -2.73 -22.22
C SER A 138 22.30 -3.00 -22.18
N ASN A 139 23.04 -2.43 -21.24
CA ASN A 139 24.50 -2.49 -21.20
C ASN A 139 25.01 -3.65 -20.32
N PRO A 140 25.59 -4.72 -20.90
CA PRO A 140 26.07 -5.88 -20.14
C PRO A 140 27.23 -5.59 -19.18
N ASN A 141 27.89 -4.44 -19.37
CA ASN A 141 29.02 -3.99 -18.56
C ASN A 141 28.60 -3.01 -17.46
N ASN A 142 27.32 -2.62 -17.39
CA ASN A 142 26.82 -1.82 -16.28
C ASN A 142 26.85 -2.71 -15.01
N PRO A 143 27.41 -2.23 -13.88
CA PRO A 143 27.53 -3.03 -12.66
C PRO A 143 26.18 -3.56 -12.15
N ASP A 144 25.12 -2.76 -12.32
CA ASP A 144 23.77 -3.10 -11.93
C ASP A 144 23.03 -3.97 -12.97
N TYR A 145 23.62 -4.26 -14.13
CA TYR A 145 23.03 -5.16 -15.14
C TYR A 145 22.97 -6.62 -14.68
N LYS A 146 23.93 -7.05 -13.84
CA LYS A 146 24.03 -8.42 -13.33
C LYS A 146 23.51 -8.53 -11.89
N ASP A 147 23.88 -7.56 -11.06
CA ASP A 147 23.54 -7.51 -9.65
C ASP A 147 22.95 -6.12 -9.35
N LEU A 148 21.61 -6.00 -9.45
CA LEU A 148 20.91 -4.76 -9.12
C LEU A 148 21.15 -4.42 -7.65
N THR A 149 22.01 -3.43 -7.37
CA THR A 149 22.27 -3.00 -5.99
C THR A 149 21.26 -1.92 -5.64
N ILE A 150 20.14 -2.33 -5.06
CA ILE A 150 19.05 -1.41 -4.72
C ILE A 150 19.43 -0.64 -3.46
N THR A 151 20.08 0.51 -3.63
CA THR A 151 20.53 1.40 -2.53
C THR A 151 19.73 2.70 -2.43
N SER A 152 18.63 2.80 -3.18
CA SER A 152 17.79 4.00 -3.24
C SER A 152 16.30 3.65 -3.25
N THR A 153 15.55 4.21 -2.30
CA THR A 153 14.08 4.17 -2.22
C THR A 153 13.37 4.64 -3.50
N HIS A 154 13.98 5.53 -4.29
CA HIS A 154 13.46 5.91 -5.61
C HIS A 154 13.50 4.75 -6.62
N THR A 155 14.47 3.85 -6.49
CA THR A 155 14.62 2.66 -7.33
C THR A 155 13.64 1.55 -6.87
N ILE A 156 13.39 1.42 -5.57
CA ILE A 156 12.49 0.41 -4.98
C ILE A 156 11.03 0.59 -5.43
N VAL A 157 10.52 1.84 -5.46
CA VAL A 157 9.12 2.11 -5.83
C VAL A 157 8.86 1.77 -7.30
N LEU A 158 9.86 1.95 -8.17
CA LEU A 158 9.79 1.53 -9.57
C LEU A 158 9.95 0.00 -9.73
N PHE A 159 10.81 -0.64 -8.93
CA PHE A 159 11.12 -2.06 -9.09
C PHE A 159 10.04 -3.00 -8.53
N LEU A 160 9.37 -2.63 -7.43
CA LEU A 160 8.26 -3.43 -6.88
C LEU A 160 7.03 -3.44 -7.80
N SER A 161 6.88 -2.41 -8.65
CA SER A 161 5.77 -2.31 -9.61
C SER A 161 6.08 -2.95 -10.98
N HIS A 162 7.34 -3.04 -11.41
CA HIS A 162 7.65 -3.33 -12.81
C HIS A 162 8.65 -4.48 -12.98
N ARG A 163 8.20 -5.59 -13.61
CA ARG A 163 9.08 -6.66 -14.10
C ARG A 163 9.04 -6.68 -15.63
N TRP A 164 10.21 -6.50 -16.25
CA TRP A 164 10.37 -6.34 -17.70
C TRP A 164 10.80 -7.63 -18.43
N GLU A 165 10.26 -7.84 -19.62
CA GLU A 165 10.72 -8.80 -20.64
C GLU A 165 11.38 -8.03 -21.80
N ARG A 166 12.55 -8.49 -22.27
CA ARG A 166 13.08 -8.14 -23.59
C ARG A 166 12.37 -8.98 -24.65
N LYS A 167 11.90 -8.36 -25.74
CA LYS A 167 11.71 -9.05 -27.01
C LYS A 167 13.07 -9.33 -27.64
#